data_AF-A0A1C3KYP0-F1
#
_entry.id   AF-A0A1C3KYP0-F1
#
_cell.length_a   1.000
_cell.length_b   1.000
_cell.length_c   1.000
_cell.angle_alpha   90.00
_cell.angle_beta   90.00
_cell.angle_gamma   90.00
#
_symmetry.space_group_name_H-M   'P 1'
#
loop_
_entity.id
_entity.type
_entity.pdbx_description
1 polymer ?
#
loop_
_entity_poly.entity_id
_entity_poly.type
_entity_poly.pdbx_seq_one_letter_code
_entity_poly.pdbx_strand_id
1 'polypeptide(L)'
;MGSSSLPMSQQMYFSTHNALRINEENDVISTLFYEINGNRHISLLIFPFYDVQMLKRLLIKKLNLPGGVKVNDIIIFYKGIKLPNYRIISTYLDNPNRREKKKKKRINKLYWAIKDTNPNSSIRVIDNKSYPSFFENILNDIKLAFKKNISPKLTMDGTGGTYLLFNAKKKVCSVFKPIDEEAFAPCNPRGYEGKMYQEGFRSGVLSGEGASREIAAYILDNNYNNFSNVPCTIMVEACNPYFNNKSKFKYIDNESNLKWKCGSLQEFIDSRESVGNYDFKQFSIRDIHKIAILDIRVMNLDRNDGNILVSPLKSLKDSCNQFLYRNNKCFSTNDEDILKRIVTIDKKPSR
;
A
#
# COMPACT_ATOMS: atom_id res chain seq x y z
N MET A 1 -4.76 61.34 -10.12
CA MET A 1 -4.16 60.26 -9.31
C MET A 1 -5.27 59.60 -8.51
N GLY A 2 -5.79 58.47 -8.99
CA GLY A 2 -6.89 57.75 -8.33
C GLY A 2 -6.35 56.65 -7.43
N SER A 3 -6.61 56.74 -6.14
CA SER A 3 -6.26 55.75 -5.13
C SER A 3 -7.18 54.53 -5.23
N SER A 4 -6.63 53.40 -5.68
CA SER A 4 -7.29 52.09 -5.66
C SER A 4 -7.19 51.46 -4.26
N SER A 5 -8.22 51.64 -3.43
CA SER A 5 -8.40 50.85 -2.22
C SER A 5 -8.93 49.46 -2.58
N LEU A 6 -8.17 48.43 -2.21
CA LEU A 6 -8.59 47.03 -2.30
C LEU A 6 -9.79 46.79 -1.36
N PRO A 7 -10.84 46.04 -1.77
CA PRO A 7 -11.94 45.70 -0.88
C PRO A 7 -11.44 44.68 0.16
N MET A 8 -11.28 45.17 1.39
CA MET A 8 -10.98 44.36 2.56
C MET A 8 -12.15 43.40 2.81
N SER A 9 -11.92 42.09 2.70
CA SER A 9 -12.95 41.09 2.97
C SER A 9 -13.44 41.24 4.42
N GLN A 10 -14.73 41.51 4.62
CA GLN A 10 -15.34 41.51 5.95
C GLN A 10 -15.10 40.14 6.61
N GLN A 11 -14.18 40.10 7.57
CA GLN A 11 -14.08 38.99 8.50
C GLN A 11 -15.33 39.05 9.37
N MET A 12 -16.35 38.27 8.98
CA MET A 12 -17.54 38.09 9.80
C MET A 12 -17.15 37.23 11.01
N TYR A 13 -16.72 37.89 12.09
CA TYR A 13 -16.43 37.28 13.38
C TYR A 13 -17.76 36.90 14.04
N PHE A 14 -18.19 35.64 13.88
CA PHE A 14 -19.38 35.13 14.56
C PHE A 14 -18.98 34.64 15.96
N SER A 15 -19.05 35.55 16.94
CA SER A 15 -19.04 35.22 18.37
C SER A 15 -20.28 34.40 18.73
N THR A 16 -20.19 33.55 19.76
CA THR A 16 -21.29 32.75 20.35
C THR A 16 -22.54 33.58 20.66
N HIS A 17 -22.41 34.91 20.82
CA HIS A 17 -23.54 35.82 21.00
C HIS A 17 -24.51 35.91 19.80
N ASN A 18 -24.08 35.59 18.58
CA ASN A 18 -24.98 35.55 17.42
C ASN A 18 -25.89 34.32 17.40
N ALA A 19 -25.67 33.33 18.27
CA ALA A 19 -26.56 32.18 18.42
C ALA A 19 -27.91 32.53 19.07
N LEU A 20 -28.03 33.70 19.72
CA LEU A 20 -29.23 34.13 20.44
C LEU A 20 -30.19 35.00 19.59
N ARG A 21 -29.85 35.30 18.33
CA ARG A 21 -30.71 36.12 17.45
C ARG A 21 -31.64 35.32 16.54
N ILE A 22 -31.71 34.00 16.66
CA ILE A 22 -32.53 33.15 15.80
C ILE A 22 -33.80 32.78 16.55
N ASN A 23 -34.85 33.57 16.34
CA ASN A 23 -36.21 33.24 16.68
C ASN A 23 -36.72 32.11 15.76
N GLU A 24 -37.47 31.18 16.37
CA GLU A 24 -38.38 30.19 15.76
C GLU A 24 -37.73 28.97 15.05
N GLU A 25 -37.66 27.86 15.78
CA GLU A 25 -37.75 26.40 15.45
C GLU A 25 -37.51 25.81 14.03
N ASN A 26 -37.11 26.53 12.98
CA ASN A 26 -37.18 26.02 11.59
C ASN A 26 -35.94 26.20 10.71
N ASP A 27 -34.77 26.53 11.25
CA ASP A 27 -33.58 26.80 10.42
C ASP A 27 -32.52 25.70 10.38
N VAL A 28 -32.86 24.46 10.74
CA VAL A 28 -31.90 23.34 10.70
C VAL A 28 -32.00 22.57 9.38
N ILE A 29 -30.87 22.36 8.71
CA ILE A 29 -30.78 21.68 7.42
C ILE A 29 -30.52 20.19 7.67
N SER A 30 -31.44 19.32 7.25
CA SER A 30 -31.23 17.88 7.25
C SER A 30 -30.27 17.48 6.13
N THR A 31 -29.14 16.86 6.52
CA THR A 31 -28.02 16.61 5.63
C THR A 31 -27.45 15.21 5.84
N LEU A 32 -27.29 14.47 4.76
CA LEU A 32 -26.77 13.11 4.75
C LEU A 32 -25.31 13.11 4.31
N PHE A 33 -24.44 12.53 5.13
CA PHE A 33 -23.01 12.37 4.88
C PHE A 33 -22.70 10.94 4.46
N TYR A 34 -22.07 10.74 3.31
CA TYR A 34 -21.62 9.44 2.80
C TYR A 34 -20.10 9.37 2.76
N GLU A 35 -19.54 8.27 3.26
CA GLU A 35 -18.12 8.00 3.10
C GLU A 35 -17.81 7.61 1.65
N ILE A 36 -16.76 8.21 1.07
CA ILE A 36 -16.23 7.84 -0.24
C ILE A 36 -15.41 6.55 -0.08
N ASN A 37 -15.69 5.54 -0.91
CA ASN A 37 -15.01 4.23 -0.89
C ASN A 37 -15.13 3.48 0.44
N GLY A 38 -16.17 3.77 1.22
CA GLY A 38 -16.48 3.09 2.47
C GLY A 38 -17.98 2.89 2.66
N ASN A 39 -18.36 2.25 3.76
CA ASN A 39 -19.74 1.88 4.03
C ASN A 39 -20.42 2.80 5.07
N ARG A 40 -19.68 3.76 5.64
CA ARG A 40 -20.19 4.63 6.70
C ARG A 40 -21.02 5.77 6.13
N HIS A 41 -22.16 6.02 6.76
CA HIS A 41 -23.01 7.17 6.45
C HIS A 41 -23.73 7.65 7.71
N ILE A 42 -24.05 8.94 7.77
CA ILE A 42 -24.75 9.54 8.91
C ILE A 42 -25.63 10.71 8.47
N SER A 43 -26.85 10.78 9.00
CA SER A 43 -27.74 11.93 8.85
C SER A 43 -27.55 12.88 10.01
N LEU A 44 -27.29 14.16 9.72
CA LEU A 44 -27.10 15.21 10.72
C LEU A 44 -28.04 16.38 10.44
N LEU A 45 -28.61 16.91 11.51
CA LEU A 45 -29.29 18.20 11.53
C LEU A 45 -28.22 19.27 11.77
N ILE A 46 -27.96 20.09 10.75
CA ILE A 46 -26.87 21.09 10.77
C ILE A 46 -27.42 22.51 10.67
N PHE A 47 -26.84 23.43 11.44
CA PHE A 47 -27.23 24.83 11.35
C PHE A 47 -26.57 25.51 10.12
N PRO A 48 -27.24 26.49 9.48
CA PRO A 48 -26.75 27.09 8.24
C PRO A 48 -25.46 27.91 8.44
N PHE A 49 -25.22 28.36 9.67
CA PHE A 49 -24.03 29.11 10.07
C PHE A 49 -22.85 28.22 10.48
N TYR A 50 -23.01 26.89 10.49
CA TYR A 50 -21.87 26.00 10.73
C TYR A 50 -20.84 26.10 9.61
N ASP A 51 -19.59 26.30 9.99
CA ASP A 51 -18.47 26.15 9.09
C ASP A 51 -18.17 24.66 8.83
N VAL A 52 -17.46 24.39 7.74
CA VAL A 52 -17.07 23.03 7.35
C VAL A 52 -16.18 22.39 8.42
N GLN A 53 -15.42 23.18 9.18
CA GLN A 53 -14.61 22.69 10.29
C GLN A 53 -15.45 22.08 11.41
N MET A 54 -16.57 22.73 11.78
CA MET A 54 -17.52 22.23 12.77
C MET A 54 -18.19 20.94 12.29
N LEU A 55 -18.55 20.86 10.99
CA LEU A 55 -19.09 19.63 10.41
C LEU A 55 -18.11 18.46 10.54
N LYS A 56 -16.82 18.67 10.27
CA LYS A 56 -15.78 17.65 10.47
C LYS A 56 -15.67 17.21 11.93
N ARG A 57 -15.76 18.14 12.90
CA ARG A 57 -15.80 17.81 14.33
C ARG A 57 -17.02 16.96 14.69
N LEU A 58 -18.18 17.28 14.12
CA LEU A 58 -19.41 16.49 14.31
C LEU A 58 -19.25 15.07 13.76
N LEU A 59 -18.64 14.90 12.57
CA LEU A 59 -18.35 13.58 12.01
C LEU A 59 -17.42 12.78 12.93
N ILE A 60 -16.33 13.38 13.45
CA ILE A 60 -15.43 12.70 14.40
C ILE A 60 -16.17 12.27 15.67
N LYS A 61 -17.04 13.13 16.20
CA LYS A 61 -17.77 12.86 17.45
C LYS A 61 -18.88 11.81 17.27
N LYS A 62 -19.55 11.79 16.13
CA LYS A 62 -20.76 10.98 15.89
C LYS A 62 -20.49 9.68 15.15
N LEU A 63 -19.39 9.58 14.41
CA LEU A 63 -18.96 8.36 13.76
C LEU A 63 -17.89 7.67 14.61
N ASN A 64 -17.92 6.34 14.66
CA ASN A 64 -16.87 5.54 15.28
C ASN A 64 -15.63 5.50 14.36
N LEU A 65 -14.92 6.63 14.26
CA LEU A 65 -13.70 6.74 13.46
C LEU A 65 -12.51 6.10 14.18
N PRO A 66 -11.48 5.63 13.45
CA PRO A 66 -10.22 5.19 14.07
C PRO A 66 -9.66 6.23 15.04
N GLY A 67 -9.13 5.78 16.18
CA GLY A 67 -8.56 6.68 17.18
C GLY A 67 -7.45 7.56 16.63
N GLY A 68 -7.47 8.86 16.98
CA GLY A 68 -6.45 9.83 16.57
C GLY A 68 -6.76 10.63 15.29
N VAL A 69 -7.89 10.38 14.63
CA VAL A 69 -8.35 11.19 13.47
C VAL A 69 -8.60 12.64 13.90
N LYS A 70 -7.88 13.58 13.30
CA LYS A 70 -8.03 15.02 13.54
C LYS A 70 -8.94 15.64 12.50
N VAL A 71 -9.39 16.86 12.77
CA VAL A 71 -10.24 17.65 11.85
C VAL A 71 -9.59 17.84 10.48
N ASN A 72 -8.27 18.02 10.42
CA ASN A 72 -7.54 18.18 9.16
C ASN A 72 -7.45 16.88 8.33
N ASP A 73 -7.70 15.74 8.98
CA ASP A 73 -7.69 14.43 8.32
C ASP A 73 -9.03 14.11 7.69
N ILE A 74 -10.05 14.97 7.80
CA ILE A 74 -11.34 14.77 7.12
C ILE A 74 -11.44 15.73 5.94
N ILE A 75 -11.89 15.23 4.80
CA ILE A 75 -12.23 16.01 3.61
C ILE A 75 -13.72 15.86 3.38
N ILE A 76 -14.40 16.96 3.06
CA ILE A 76 -15.83 16.97 2.74
C ILE A 76 -16.00 17.53 1.32
N PHE A 77 -16.88 16.91 0.54
CA PHE A 77 -17.20 17.23 -0.84
C PHE A 77 -18.70 17.48 -1.00
N TYR A 78 -19.05 18.45 -1.84
CA TYR A 78 -20.42 18.69 -2.28
C TYR A 78 -20.41 18.92 -3.79
N LYS A 79 -21.24 18.16 -4.53
CA LYS A 79 -21.32 18.22 -6.01
C LYS A 79 -19.93 18.13 -6.68
N GLY A 80 -19.04 17.28 -6.16
CA GLY A 80 -17.67 17.08 -6.68
C GLY A 80 -16.64 18.13 -6.22
N ILE A 81 -17.05 19.17 -5.50
CA ILE A 81 -16.15 20.25 -5.04
C ILE A 81 -15.74 20.00 -3.59
N LYS A 82 -14.43 20.07 -3.32
CA LYS A 82 -13.88 20.03 -1.96
C LYS A 82 -14.24 21.29 -1.20
N LEU A 83 -14.79 21.14 0.01
CA LEU A 83 -15.19 22.25 0.85
C LEU A 83 -14.04 22.74 1.74
N PRO A 84 -13.71 24.05 1.74
CA PRO A 84 -12.70 24.64 2.62
C PRO A 84 -13.21 24.83 4.05
N ASN A 85 -12.35 24.64 5.04
CA ASN A 85 -12.71 24.61 6.46
C ASN A 85 -13.47 25.86 6.96
N TYR A 86 -13.04 27.04 6.53
CA TYR A 86 -13.54 28.33 7.01
C TYR A 86 -14.90 28.73 6.42
N ARG A 87 -15.41 27.99 5.42
CA ARG A 87 -16.62 28.38 4.71
C ARG A 87 -17.86 27.83 5.41
N ILE A 88 -18.88 28.67 5.54
CA ILE A 88 -20.18 28.30 6.09
C ILE A 88 -20.96 27.41 5.14
N ILE A 89 -21.69 26.43 5.68
CA ILE A 89 -22.40 25.42 4.89
C ILE A 89 -23.55 26.01 4.07
N SER A 90 -24.16 27.11 4.54
CA SER A 90 -25.17 27.87 3.80
C SER A 90 -24.66 28.45 2.47
N THR A 91 -23.34 28.53 2.25
CA THR A 91 -22.77 28.87 0.93
C THR A 91 -23.05 27.78 -0.11
N TYR A 92 -23.22 26.53 0.32
CA TYR A 92 -23.32 25.35 -0.54
C TYR A 92 -24.71 24.73 -0.55
N LEU A 93 -25.38 24.72 0.59
CA LEU A 93 -26.67 24.08 0.77
C LEU A 93 -27.77 25.13 0.74
N ASP A 94 -28.73 24.94 -0.16
CA ASP A 94 -29.95 25.75 -0.18
C ASP A 94 -30.78 25.42 1.06
N ASN A 95 -31.26 26.45 1.77
CA ASN A 95 -32.26 26.27 2.82
C ASN A 95 -33.61 25.97 2.14
N PRO A 96 -34.16 24.74 2.26
CA PRO A 96 -35.41 24.36 1.60
C PRO A 96 -36.60 25.24 2.02
N ASN A 97 -36.49 25.97 3.13
CA ASN A 97 -37.55 26.83 3.65
C ASN A 97 -37.63 28.20 2.96
N ARG A 98 -36.69 28.56 2.08
CA ARG A 98 -36.63 29.91 1.46
C ARG A 98 -37.25 30.04 0.07
N ARG A 99 -37.66 28.95 -0.62
CA ARG A 99 -38.27 29.07 -1.95
C ARG A 99 -39.37 28.04 -2.21
N GLU A 100 -40.58 28.57 -2.26
CA GLU A 100 -41.78 28.11 -2.99
C GLU A 100 -42.36 26.71 -2.68
N LYS A 101 -43.63 26.76 -2.28
CA LYS A 101 -44.59 25.65 -2.28
C LYS A 101 -44.49 24.87 -3.61
N LYS A 102 -44.14 23.57 -3.55
CA LYS A 102 -44.19 22.53 -4.63
C LYS A 102 -42.86 22.00 -5.22
N LYS A 103 -41.72 21.98 -4.50
CA LYS A 103 -40.60 21.09 -4.87
C LYS A 103 -40.34 20.03 -3.79
N LYS A 104 -40.26 18.75 -4.20
CA LYS A 104 -39.90 17.59 -3.36
C LYS A 104 -38.74 17.98 -2.42
N LYS A 105 -38.88 17.76 -1.10
CA LYS A 105 -37.80 17.95 -0.10
C LYS A 105 -36.54 17.23 -0.60
N ARG A 106 -35.59 17.98 -1.17
CA ARG A 106 -34.29 17.45 -1.59
C ARG A 106 -33.41 17.34 -0.36
N ILE A 107 -33.10 16.12 0.05
CA ILE A 107 -32.11 15.87 1.11
C ILE A 107 -30.74 16.26 0.56
N ASN A 108 -30.04 17.13 1.29
CA ASN A 108 -28.69 17.52 0.95
C ASN A 108 -27.74 16.34 1.18
N LYS A 109 -27.01 15.94 0.14
CA LYS A 109 -26.01 14.87 0.20
C LYS A 109 -24.61 15.47 0.13
N LEU A 110 -23.84 15.25 1.19
CA LEU A 110 -22.41 15.53 1.24
C LEU A 110 -21.64 14.22 1.27
N TYR A 111 -20.45 14.23 0.67
CA TYR A 111 -19.54 13.10 0.70
C TYR A 111 -18.34 13.46 1.56
N TRP A 112 -17.77 12.51 2.26
CA TRP A 112 -16.59 12.74 3.08
C TRP A 112 -15.60 11.58 2.96
N ALA A 113 -14.34 11.86 3.22
CA ALA A 113 -13.29 10.86 3.25
C ALA A 113 -12.26 11.23 4.32
N ILE A 114 -11.55 10.25 4.83
CA ILE A 114 -10.33 10.51 5.61
C ILE A 114 -9.22 10.82 4.60
N LYS A 115 -8.60 12.00 4.71
CA LYS A 115 -7.41 12.41 3.98
C LYS A 115 -6.36 11.32 4.15
N ASP A 116 -5.93 10.75 3.04
CA ASP A 116 -4.74 9.92 3.06
C ASP A 116 -3.56 10.82 3.44
N THR A 117 -2.87 10.50 4.53
CA THR A 117 -1.69 11.21 5.01
C THR A 117 -0.54 11.11 4.01
N ASN A 118 -0.58 10.10 3.14
CA ASN A 118 0.36 9.90 2.06
C ASN A 118 -0.40 9.46 0.79
N PRO A 119 -1.20 10.37 0.16
CA PRO A 119 -2.05 10.02 -0.97
C PRO A 119 -1.26 9.53 -2.20
N ASN A 120 0.04 9.78 -2.18
CA ASN A 120 0.96 9.44 -3.24
C ASN A 120 1.69 8.11 -2.97
N SER A 121 1.53 7.48 -1.79
CA SER A 121 2.12 6.17 -1.49
C SER A 121 1.05 5.10 -1.46
N SER A 122 1.11 4.17 -2.41
CA SER A 122 0.11 3.11 -2.52
C SER A 122 0.68 1.92 -3.29
N ILE A 123 -0.07 0.84 -3.27
CA ILE A 123 0.23 -0.40 -4.00
C ILE A 123 -1.05 -0.98 -4.58
N ARG A 124 -0.98 -1.44 -5.82
CA ARG A 124 -2.10 -2.06 -6.53
C ARG A 124 -1.61 -3.22 -7.38
N VAL A 125 -2.47 -4.22 -7.56
CA VAL A 125 -2.18 -5.34 -8.45
C VAL A 125 -2.49 -4.93 -9.88
N ILE A 126 -1.70 -5.40 -10.85
CA ILE A 126 -1.94 -5.14 -12.27
C ILE A 126 -3.03 -6.08 -12.81
N ASP A 127 -3.08 -7.31 -12.33
CA ASP A 127 -4.08 -8.32 -12.70
C ASP A 127 -4.82 -8.86 -11.46
N ASN A 128 -6.10 -8.50 -11.31
CA ASN A 128 -6.93 -8.87 -10.16
C ASN A 128 -7.30 -10.36 -10.09
N LYS A 129 -6.93 -11.19 -11.09
CA LYS A 129 -7.46 -12.58 -11.21
C LYS A 129 -6.48 -13.71 -10.87
N SER A 130 -5.22 -13.42 -10.55
CA SER A 130 -4.16 -14.46 -10.56
C SER A 130 -3.37 -14.59 -9.26
N TYR A 131 -3.97 -14.35 -8.09
CA TYR A 131 -3.27 -14.58 -6.82
C TYR A 131 -4.15 -15.16 -5.71
N PRO A 132 -3.56 -15.92 -4.78
CA PRO A 132 -4.33 -16.55 -3.71
C PRO A 132 -4.89 -15.52 -2.72
N SER A 133 -6.07 -15.81 -2.16
CA SER A 133 -6.83 -14.89 -1.29
C SER A 133 -6.05 -14.34 -0.09
N PHE A 134 -5.12 -15.10 0.49
CA PHE A 134 -4.31 -14.63 1.61
C PHE A 134 -3.42 -13.44 1.25
N PHE A 135 -3.04 -13.30 -0.02
CA PHE A 135 -2.13 -12.26 -0.47
C PHE A 135 -2.81 -10.87 -0.46
N GLU A 136 -4.15 -10.83 -0.51
CA GLU A 136 -4.92 -9.61 -0.22
C GLU A 136 -4.61 -9.05 1.17
N ASN A 137 -4.41 -9.92 2.16
CA ASN A 137 -4.08 -9.48 3.51
C ASN A 137 -2.72 -8.79 3.54
N ILE A 138 -1.73 -9.30 2.79
CA ILE A 138 -0.40 -8.68 2.65
C ILE A 138 -0.53 -7.30 1.97
N LEU A 139 -1.30 -7.19 0.88
CA LEU A 139 -1.54 -5.92 0.19
C LEU A 139 -2.21 -4.89 1.11
N ASN A 140 -3.19 -5.32 1.91
CA ASN A 140 -3.87 -4.44 2.87
C ASN A 140 -2.94 -4.01 4.02
N ASP A 141 -2.07 -4.91 4.49
CA ASP A 141 -1.06 -4.61 5.50
C ASP A 141 -0.06 -3.55 5.00
N ILE A 142 0.41 -3.68 3.76
CA ILE A 142 1.31 -2.71 3.11
C ILE A 142 0.61 -1.35 2.96
N LYS A 143 -0.62 -1.33 2.44
CA LYS A 143 -1.42 -0.10 2.31
C LYS A 143 -1.60 0.59 3.67
N LEU A 144 -1.88 -0.18 4.72
CA LEU A 144 -2.02 0.35 6.07
C LEU A 144 -0.69 0.89 6.61
N ALA A 145 0.42 0.22 6.32
CA ALA A 145 1.76 0.66 6.70
C ALA A 145 2.12 1.99 6.03
N PHE A 146 1.85 2.14 4.73
CA PHE A 146 2.06 3.38 3.98
C PHE A 146 1.24 4.53 4.56
N LYS A 147 -0.04 4.30 4.89
CA LYS A 147 -0.90 5.29 5.58
C LYS A 147 -0.34 5.71 6.94
N LYS A 148 0.35 4.80 7.63
CA LYS A 148 1.03 5.08 8.91
C LYS A 148 2.44 5.66 8.74
N ASN A 149 2.84 6.07 7.54
CA ASN A 149 4.19 6.56 7.23
C ASN A 149 5.29 5.56 7.61
N ILE A 150 5.00 4.26 7.52
CA ILE A 150 6.01 3.21 7.63
C ILE A 150 6.56 2.98 6.22
N SER A 151 7.79 3.44 6.02
CA SER A 151 8.43 3.45 4.71
C SER A 151 9.02 2.09 4.33
N PRO A 152 9.01 1.74 3.03
CA PRO A 152 9.87 0.70 2.48
C PRO A 152 11.33 0.93 2.87
N LYS A 153 12.10 -0.14 3.02
CA LYS A 153 13.56 -0.06 3.21
C LYS A 153 14.28 -0.74 2.07
N LEU A 154 15.16 0.00 1.38
CA LEU A 154 16.11 -0.61 0.46
C LEU A 154 17.04 -1.52 1.28
N THR A 155 17.23 -2.75 0.81
CA THR A 155 18.20 -3.69 1.40
C THR A 155 19.63 -3.14 1.29
N MET A 156 20.61 -3.74 1.96
CA MET A 156 22.02 -3.32 1.81
C MET A 156 22.72 -4.04 0.66
N ASP A 157 22.35 -5.29 0.42
CA ASP A 157 22.99 -6.16 -0.56
C ASP A 157 22.27 -6.15 -1.93
N GLY A 158 22.94 -6.71 -2.93
CA GLY A 158 22.40 -6.90 -4.28
C GLY A 158 22.73 -5.77 -5.26
N THR A 159 22.38 -6.01 -6.52
CA THR A 159 22.77 -5.17 -7.68
C THR A 159 21.65 -4.25 -8.17
N GLY A 160 20.42 -4.43 -7.68
CA GLY A 160 19.24 -3.65 -8.05
C GLY A 160 18.47 -3.12 -6.84
N GLY A 161 17.34 -2.48 -7.12
CA GLY A 161 16.37 -2.04 -6.11
C GLY A 161 15.63 -3.23 -5.52
N THR A 162 15.89 -3.56 -4.26
CA THR A 162 15.16 -4.59 -3.52
C THR A 162 14.69 -3.99 -2.20
N TYR A 163 13.38 -3.84 -2.05
CA TYR A 163 12.75 -3.14 -0.94
C TYR A 163 11.99 -4.09 -0.02
N LEU A 164 12.28 -4.02 1.28
CA LEU A 164 11.47 -4.63 2.30
C LEU A 164 10.23 -3.77 2.56
N LEU A 165 9.04 -4.36 2.44
CA LEU A 165 7.78 -3.72 2.79
C LEU A 165 7.27 -4.27 4.12
N PHE A 166 6.63 -3.40 4.89
CA PHE A 166 6.24 -3.68 6.27
C PHE A 166 4.72 -3.66 6.42
N ASN A 167 4.25 -4.34 7.47
CA ASN A 167 2.91 -4.14 7.98
C ASN A 167 2.85 -2.98 8.99
N ALA A 168 1.65 -2.70 9.49
CA ALA A 168 1.41 -1.65 10.48
C ALA A 168 2.16 -1.82 11.82
N LYS A 169 2.71 -3.01 12.09
CA LYS A 169 3.53 -3.33 13.28
C LYS A 169 5.04 -3.24 13.00
N LYS A 170 5.44 -2.71 11.83
CA LYS A 170 6.85 -2.63 11.38
C LYS A 170 7.52 -4.00 11.22
N LYS A 171 6.75 -5.09 11.03
CA LYS A 171 7.29 -6.40 10.63
C LYS A 171 7.31 -6.49 9.11
N VAL A 172 8.36 -7.08 8.56
CA VAL A 172 8.47 -7.32 7.11
C VAL A 172 7.37 -8.30 6.69
N CYS A 173 6.70 -8.02 5.59
CA CYS A 173 5.61 -8.84 5.06
C CYS A 173 5.81 -9.22 3.59
N SER A 174 6.58 -8.43 2.84
CA SER A 174 6.90 -8.73 1.45
C SER A 174 8.20 -8.06 1.01
N VAL A 175 8.72 -8.52 -0.11
CA VAL A 175 9.87 -7.94 -0.82
C VAL A 175 9.38 -7.43 -2.17
N PHE A 176 9.67 -6.17 -2.47
CA PHE A 176 9.31 -5.52 -3.72
C PHE A 176 10.55 -5.19 -4.55
N LYS A 177 10.55 -5.56 -5.83
CA LYS A 177 11.65 -5.31 -6.77
C LYS A 177 11.11 -4.58 -8.01
N PRO A 178 11.32 -3.25 -8.11
CA PRO A 178 10.89 -2.48 -9.25
C PRO A 178 11.69 -2.81 -10.51
N ILE A 179 11.01 -2.95 -11.65
CA ILE A 179 11.60 -3.26 -12.97
C ILE A 179 12.61 -2.18 -13.38
N ASP A 180 12.27 -0.90 -13.17
CA ASP A 180 13.12 0.24 -13.54
C ASP A 180 14.33 0.44 -12.62
N GLU A 181 14.43 -0.34 -11.55
CA GLU A 181 15.51 -0.31 -10.57
C GLU A 181 16.40 -1.56 -10.61
N GLU A 182 16.18 -2.47 -11.55
CA GLU A 182 17.04 -3.64 -11.78
C GLU A 182 18.48 -3.22 -12.12
N ALA A 183 19.42 -4.17 -12.05
CA ALA A 183 20.79 -3.92 -12.52
C ALA A 183 20.77 -3.48 -13.99
N PHE A 184 21.46 -2.39 -14.31
CA PHE A 184 21.50 -1.77 -15.64
C PHE A 184 20.15 -1.21 -16.12
N ALA A 185 19.16 -1.06 -15.24
CA ALA A 185 17.94 -0.32 -15.53
C ALA A 185 18.12 1.20 -15.33
N PRO A 186 17.25 2.05 -15.90
CA PRO A 186 17.41 3.51 -15.89
C PRO A 186 17.39 4.18 -14.51
N CYS A 187 16.78 3.55 -13.51
CA CYS A 187 16.61 4.09 -12.17
C CYS A 187 17.24 3.18 -11.11
N ASN A 188 18.32 2.46 -11.46
CA ASN A 188 19.04 1.64 -10.50
C ASN A 188 19.57 2.46 -9.30
N PRO A 189 19.24 2.10 -8.04
CA PRO A 189 19.66 2.86 -6.86
C PRO A 189 21.10 2.53 -6.39
N ARG A 190 21.78 1.57 -7.03
CA ARG A 190 23.10 1.05 -6.64
C ARG A 190 24.26 1.58 -7.49
N GLY A 191 23.97 2.49 -8.42
CA GLY A 191 24.97 3.04 -9.34
C GLY A 191 25.21 2.20 -10.61
N TYR A 192 24.53 1.06 -10.75
CA TYR A 192 24.50 0.29 -12.01
C TYR A 192 23.40 0.83 -12.94
N GLU A 193 23.38 2.14 -13.17
CA GLU A 193 22.37 2.77 -14.05
C GLU A 193 22.68 2.44 -15.53
N GLY A 194 21.64 2.08 -16.29
CA GLY A 194 21.77 1.74 -17.70
C GLY A 194 20.53 2.08 -18.53
N LYS A 195 20.30 1.32 -19.60
CA LYS A 195 19.10 1.38 -20.43
C LYS A 195 18.23 0.14 -20.19
N MET A 196 16.91 0.28 -20.29
CA MET A 196 16.04 -0.89 -20.29
C MET A 196 16.40 -1.84 -21.42
N TYR A 197 16.23 -3.13 -21.19
CA TYR A 197 16.52 -4.21 -22.12
C TYR A 197 18.00 -4.29 -22.54
N GLN A 198 18.90 -3.85 -21.66
CA GLN A 198 20.34 -3.99 -21.84
C GLN A 198 20.82 -5.31 -21.21
N GLU A 199 21.85 -5.94 -21.81
CA GLU A 199 22.51 -7.09 -21.20
C GLU A 199 23.09 -6.73 -19.82
N GLY A 200 22.83 -7.60 -18.85
CA GLY A 200 23.33 -7.45 -17.50
C GLY A 200 24.67 -8.15 -17.26
N PHE A 201 24.94 -8.49 -15.99
CA PHE A 201 26.13 -9.24 -15.59
C PHE A 201 26.20 -10.66 -16.18
N ARG A 202 25.04 -11.22 -16.54
CA ARG A 202 24.90 -12.55 -17.12
C ARG A 202 24.22 -12.39 -18.48
N SER A 203 24.82 -12.97 -19.52
CA SER A 203 24.19 -13.01 -20.84
C SER A 203 22.88 -13.81 -20.79
N GLY A 204 21.91 -13.43 -21.61
CA GLY A 204 20.59 -14.09 -21.69
C GLY A 204 19.52 -13.57 -20.72
N VAL A 205 19.80 -12.54 -19.91
CA VAL A 205 18.77 -11.80 -19.14
C VAL A 205 18.97 -10.32 -19.37
N LEU A 206 17.93 -9.66 -19.89
CA LEU A 206 17.97 -8.23 -20.10
C LEU A 206 17.44 -7.48 -18.88
N SER A 207 17.93 -6.26 -18.66
CA SER A 207 17.41 -5.38 -17.61
C SER A 207 15.91 -5.13 -17.82
N GLY A 208 15.13 -5.32 -16.76
CA GLY A 208 13.68 -5.21 -16.76
C GLY A 208 12.93 -6.53 -17.03
N GLU A 209 13.64 -7.64 -17.25
CA GLU A 209 13.03 -8.97 -17.37
C GLU A 209 13.04 -9.75 -16.05
N GLY A 210 13.67 -9.24 -14.99
CA GLY A 210 13.78 -9.95 -13.71
C GLY A 210 12.42 -10.21 -13.06
N ALA A 211 11.58 -9.17 -12.94
CA ALA A 211 10.28 -9.29 -12.29
C ALA A 211 9.37 -10.36 -12.92
N SER A 212 9.32 -10.46 -14.25
CA SER A 212 8.50 -11.46 -14.95
C SER A 212 9.00 -12.88 -14.71
N ARG A 213 10.33 -13.08 -14.61
CA ARG A 213 10.93 -14.38 -14.29
C ARG A 213 10.62 -14.84 -12.87
N GLU A 214 10.63 -13.93 -11.89
CA GLU A 214 10.26 -14.27 -10.51
C GLU A 214 8.80 -14.74 -10.43
N ILE A 215 7.90 -14.04 -11.12
CA ILE A 215 6.49 -14.40 -11.19
C ILE A 215 6.31 -15.73 -11.92
N ALA A 216 7.03 -15.95 -13.02
CA ALA A 216 6.99 -17.21 -13.77
C ALA A 216 7.44 -18.40 -12.90
N ALA A 217 8.48 -18.22 -12.07
CA ALA A 217 8.93 -19.25 -11.14
C ALA A 217 7.86 -19.63 -10.13
N TYR A 218 7.16 -18.63 -9.54
CA TYR A 218 6.04 -18.89 -8.63
C TYR A 218 4.85 -19.55 -9.34
N ILE A 219 4.42 -19.02 -10.50
CA ILE A 219 3.29 -19.60 -11.25
C ILE A 219 3.58 -21.06 -11.60
N LEU A 220 4.80 -21.34 -12.06
CA LEU A 220 5.24 -22.70 -12.37
C LEU A 220 5.12 -23.58 -11.13
N ASP A 221 5.71 -23.18 -10.00
CA ASP A 221 5.70 -23.99 -8.79
C ASP A 221 4.28 -24.20 -8.22
N ASN A 222 3.46 -23.15 -8.21
CA ASN A 222 2.09 -23.19 -7.74
C ASN A 222 1.21 -24.15 -8.57
N ASN A 223 1.42 -24.22 -9.89
CA ASN A 223 0.75 -25.20 -10.76
C ASN A 223 1.12 -26.65 -10.45
N TYR A 224 2.25 -26.88 -9.76
CA TYR A 224 2.67 -28.19 -9.24
C TYR A 224 2.49 -28.26 -7.72
N ASN A 225 1.41 -27.67 -7.19
CA ASN A 225 1.05 -27.71 -5.77
C ASN A 225 2.14 -27.15 -4.83
N ASN A 226 2.88 -26.12 -5.28
CA ASN A 226 3.99 -25.51 -4.54
C ASN A 226 5.10 -26.51 -4.16
N PHE A 227 5.43 -27.41 -5.08
CA PHE A 227 6.37 -28.52 -4.87
C PHE A 227 7.75 -28.06 -4.36
N SER A 228 8.24 -26.95 -4.90
CA SER A 228 9.56 -26.35 -4.63
C SER A 228 9.51 -25.26 -3.56
N ASN A 229 8.31 -24.96 -3.05
CA ASN A 229 8.04 -23.92 -2.06
C ASN A 229 8.54 -22.54 -2.50
N VAL A 230 8.34 -22.16 -3.77
CA VAL A 230 8.58 -20.78 -4.21
C VAL A 230 7.57 -19.87 -3.52
N PRO A 231 8.00 -18.84 -2.77
CA PRO A 231 7.07 -17.94 -2.11
C PRO A 231 6.17 -17.22 -3.12
N CYS A 232 4.92 -16.98 -2.73
CA CYS A 232 3.93 -16.32 -3.58
C CYS A 232 4.46 -14.99 -4.10
N THR A 233 4.54 -14.87 -5.44
CA THR A 233 5.08 -13.70 -6.12
C THR A 233 4.10 -13.21 -7.17
N ILE A 234 3.74 -11.93 -7.13
CA ILE A 234 2.76 -11.33 -8.04
C ILE A 234 3.31 -10.06 -8.68
N MET A 235 2.70 -9.65 -9.80
CA MET A 235 2.99 -8.35 -10.40
C MET A 235 2.18 -7.24 -9.73
N VAL A 236 2.84 -6.16 -9.31
CA VAL A 236 2.19 -4.99 -8.74
C VAL A 236 2.74 -3.71 -9.34
N GLU A 237 1.98 -2.64 -9.16
CA GLU A 237 2.53 -1.28 -9.20
C GLU A 237 2.53 -0.72 -7.79
N ALA A 238 3.66 -0.15 -7.38
CA ALA A 238 3.79 0.55 -6.11
C ALA A 238 4.36 1.94 -6.33
N CYS A 239 3.95 2.88 -5.48
CA CYS A 239 4.46 4.23 -5.46
C CYS A 239 4.85 4.56 -4.02
N ASN A 240 6.05 5.11 -3.80
CA ASN A 240 6.53 5.52 -2.49
C ASN A 240 7.74 6.47 -2.60
N PRO A 241 7.88 7.49 -1.72
CA PRO A 241 9.01 8.42 -1.74
C PRO A 241 10.38 7.77 -1.58
N TYR A 242 10.43 6.61 -0.90
CA TYR A 242 11.65 5.89 -0.62
C TYR A 242 12.12 5.00 -1.77
N PHE A 243 11.36 4.91 -2.86
CA PHE A 243 11.83 4.32 -4.11
C PHE A 243 12.69 5.32 -4.89
N ASN A 244 13.44 4.84 -5.89
CA ASN A 244 14.29 5.71 -6.70
C ASN A 244 13.45 6.45 -7.76
N ASN A 245 12.86 7.58 -7.37
CA ASN A 245 11.95 8.37 -8.21
C ASN A 245 12.65 9.34 -9.18
N LYS A 246 13.97 9.19 -9.44
CA LYS A 246 14.72 10.07 -10.35
C LYS A 246 14.00 10.25 -11.69
N SER A 247 13.99 11.47 -12.21
CA SER A 247 13.55 11.76 -13.58
C SER A 247 14.74 12.18 -14.43
N LYS A 248 14.89 11.58 -15.63
CA LYS A 248 15.89 12.01 -16.61
C LYS A 248 15.54 13.37 -17.22
N PHE A 249 14.29 13.83 -17.09
CA PHE A 249 13.82 15.11 -17.63
C PHE A 249 13.87 16.20 -16.56
N LYS A 250 15.08 16.68 -16.25
CA LYS A 250 15.33 17.78 -15.30
C LYS A 250 14.56 19.07 -15.59
N TYR A 251 14.02 19.24 -16.81
CA TYR A 251 13.37 20.47 -17.27
C TYR A 251 11.84 20.37 -17.42
N ILE A 252 11.25 19.16 -17.32
CA ILE A 252 9.80 18.95 -17.57
C ILE A 252 9.10 18.37 -16.33
N ASP A 253 9.79 17.55 -15.54
CA ASP A 253 9.28 17.04 -14.28
C ASP A 253 9.75 17.95 -13.15
N ASN A 254 8.82 18.59 -12.45
CA ASN A 254 9.10 19.05 -11.09
C ASN A 254 9.62 17.83 -10.30
N GLU A 255 10.82 17.91 -9.72
CA GLU A 255 11.58 16.83 -9.06
C GLU A 255 10.86 16.12 -7.88
N SER A 256 9.56 16.33 -7.70
CA SER A 256 8.73 15.87 -6.59
C SER A 256 7.58 14.94 -6.99
N ASN A 257 7.45 14.57 -8.27
CA ASN A 257 6.40 13.65 -8.70
C ASN A 257 6.76 12.19 -8.37
N LEU A 258 6.03 11.65 -7.42
CA LEU A 258 6.01 10.25 -7.04
C LEU A 258 5.58 9.37 -8.23
N LYS A 259 6.43 8.40 -8.60
CA LYS A 259 6.20 7.54 -9.77
C LYS A 259 5.65 6.18 -9.36
N TRP A 260 4.64 5.72 -10.09
CA TRP A 260 4.22 4.33 -10.02
C TRP A 260 5.27 3.48 -10.71
N LYS A 261 5.77 2.49 -9.98
CA LYS A 261 6.78 1.56 -10.43
C LYS A 261 6.18 0.17 -10.50
N CYS A 262 6.26 -0.43 -11.68
CA CYS A 262 5.90 -1.83 -11.89
C CYS A 262 7.03 -2.72 -11.34
N GLY A 263 6.69 -3.85 -10.72
CA GLY A 263 7.66 -4.75 -10.11
C GLY A 263 7.04 -6.02 -9.57
N SER A 264 7.90 -6.99 -9.27
CA SER A 264 7.50 -8.20 -8.56
C SER A 264 7.35 -7.91 -7.07
N LEU A 265 6.31 -8.49 -6.48
CA LEU A 265 6.04 -8.48 -5.06
C LEU A 265 5.97 -9.90 -4.55
N GLN A 266 6.98 -10.30 -3.79
CA GLN A 266 7.10 -11.63 -3.21
C GLN A 266 6.74 -11.59 -1.72
N GLU A 267 5.97 -12.56 -1.25
CA GLU A 267 5.72 -12.71 0.20
C GLU A 267 7.05 -12.91 0.95
N PHE A 268 7.16 -12.33 2.13
CA PHE A 268 8.35 -12.49 2.95
C PHE A 268 8.25 -13.77 3.78
N ILE A 269 9.21 -14.68 3.63
CA ILE A 269 9.35 -15.88 4.46
C ILE A 269 10.42 -15.66 5.52
N ASP A 270 10.03 -15.83 6.79
CA ASP A 270 10.99 -15.80 7.90
C ASP A 270 11.93 -17.00 7.80
N SER A 271 13.23 -16.71 7.75
CA SER A 271 14.30 -17.70 7.60
C SER A 271 15.33 -17.52 8.70
N ARG A 272 15.95 -18.62 9.11
CA ARG A 272 17.08 -18.55 10.06
C ARG A 272 18.28 -17.94 9.34
N GLU A 273 18.79 -18.63 8.33
CA GLU A 273 19.97 -18.24 7.57
C GLU A 273 19.91 -18.75 6.13
N SER A 274 20.94 -18.43 5.33
CA SER A 274 21.14 -19.03 4.01
C SER A 274 21.74 -20.43 4.16
N VAL A 275 21.60 -21.29 3.15
CA VAL A 275 22.19 -22.63 3.15
C VAL A 275 23.72 -22.63 3.22
N GLY A 276 24.39 -21.55 2.81
CA GLY A 276 25.86 -21.45 2.84
C GLY A 276 26.47 -21.57 4.24
N ASN A 277 25.66 -21.32 5.27
CA ASN A 277 26.07 -21.45 6.67
C ASN A 277 25.83 -22.86 7.25
N TYR A 278 25.37 -23.82 6.46
CA TYR A 278 25.06 -25.17 6.91
C TYR A 278 25.84 -26.22 6.12
N ASP A 279 26.14 -27.34 6.78
CA ASP A 279 26.69 -28.53 6.12
C ASP A 279 25.62 -29.15 5.23
N PHE A 280 25.99 -29.53 4.00
CA PHE A 280 25.11 -30.14 3.01
C PHE A 280 24.42 -31.41 3.53
N LYS A 281 25.05 -32.14 4.47
CA LYS A 281 24.48 -33.34 5.10
C LYS A 281 23.23 -33.07 5.93
N GLN A 282 22.95 -31.81 6.26
CA GLN A 282 21.77 -31.41 7.06
C GLN A 282 20.50 -31.27 6.22
N PHE A 283 20.59 -31.45 4.89
CA PHE A 283 19.48 -31.29 3.96
C PHE A 283 19.07 -32.64 3.37
N SER A 284 17.77 -32.82 3.18
CA SER A 284 17.25 -34.02 2.52
C SER A 284 17.58 -34.00 1.02
N ILE A 285 17.86 -35.17 0.45
CA ILE A 285 18.02 -35.34 -1.01
C ILE A 285 16.78 -34.80 -1.74
N ARG A 286 15.60 -35.01 -1.16
CA ARG A 286 14.33 -34.53 -1.70
C ARG A 286 14.29 -33.00 -1.83
N ASP A 287 14.77 -32.26 -0.84
CA ASP A 287 14.77 -30.80 -0.90
C ASP A 287 15.78 -30.28 -1.92
N ILE A 288 16.93 -30.94 -2.07
CA ILE A 288 17.90 -30.63 -3.12
C ILE A 288 17.27 -30.86 -4.51
N HIS A 289 16.59 -32.00 -4.70
CA HIS A 289 15.93 -32.32 -5.97
C HIS A 289 14.84 -31.32 -6.34
N LYS A 290 14.03 -30.85 -5.38
CA LYS A 290 13.02 -29.81 -5.63
C LYS A 290 13.63 -28.56 -6.28
N ILE A 291 14.72 -28.07 -5.70
CA ILE A 291 15.41 -26.86 -6.15
C ILE A 291 16.01 -27.09 -7.55
N ALA A 292 16.70 -28.22 -7.75
CA ALA A 292 17.31 -28.55 -9.02
C ALA A 292 16.27 -28.66 -10.14
N ILE A 293 15.14 -29.33 -9.90
CA ILE A 293 14.05 -29.47 -10.88
C ILE A 293 13.50 -28.10 -11.25
N LEU A 294 13.25 -27.23 -10.27
CA LEU A 294 12.77 -25.87 -10.54
C LEU A 294 13.78 -25.08 -11.37
N ASP A 295 15.05 -25.06 -10.96
CA ASP A 295 16.11 -24.29 -11.59
C ASP A 295 16.34 -24.69 -13.05
N ILE A 296 16.32 -25.99 -13.34
CA ILE A 296 16.41 -26.50 -14.73
C ILE A 296 15.23 -25.97 -15.56
N ARG A 297 14.02 -26.03 -15.02
CA ARG A 297 12.81 -25.65 -15.78
C ARG A 297 12.70 -24.15 -16.04
N VAL A 298 13.16 -23.32 -15.11
CA VAL A 298 13.14 -21.85 -15.27
C VAL A 298 14.44 -21.30 -15.87
N MET A 299 15.37 -22.20 -16.22
CA MET A 299 16.73 -21.87 -16.65
C MET A 299 17.36 -20.85 -15.70
N ASN A 300 17.34 -21.14 -14.40
CA ASN A 300 17.82 -20.21 -13.38
C ASN A 300 19.31 -19.94 -13.60
N LEU A 301 19.63 -18.69 -13.97
CA LEU A 301 20.99 -18.30 -14.28
C LEU A 301 21.74 -17.76 -13.07
N ASP A 302 21.11 -17.54 -11.91
CA ASP A 302 21.72 -16.87 -10.75
C ASP A 302 21.59 -17.70 -9.45
N ARG A 303 21.52 -19.04 -9.53
CA ARG A 303 21.47 -19.87 -8.32
C ARG A 303 22.81 -19.84 -7.57
N ASN A 304 22.77 -19.42 -6.31
CA ASN A 304 23.89 -19.50 -5.36
C ASN A 304 23.36 -19.83 -3.94
N ASP A 305 24.26 -20.08 -3.00
CA ASP A 305 23.98 -20.37 -1.61
C ASP A 305 23.26 -19.22 -0.86
N GLY A 306 23.53 -17.98 -1.23
CA GLY A 306 22.81 -16.79 -0.76
C GLY A 306 21.34 -16.71 -1.19
N ASN A 307 20.96 -17.45 -2.24
CA ASN A 307 19.64 -17.47 -2.84
C ASN A 307 18.77 -18.63 -2.35
N ILE A 308 19.29 -19.43 -1.42
CA ILE A 308 18.56 -20.54 -0.83
C ILE A 308 18.50 -20.31 0.69
N LEU A 309 17.28 -20.24 1.22
CA LEU A 309 17.03 -19.99 2.63
C LEU A 309 16.65 -21.26 3.38
N VAL A 310 17.04 -21.29 4.65
CA VAL A 310 16.66 -22.33 5.58
C VAL A 310 15.56 -21.83 6.51
N SER A 311 14.42 -22.49 6.46
CA SER A 311 13.27 -22.21 7.31
C SER A 311 13.56 -22.64 8.76
N PRO A 312 13.11 -21.88 9.77
CA PRO A 312 13.19 -22.33 11.15
C PRO A 312 12.42 -23.63 11.37
N LEU A 313 13.02 -24.59 12.08
CA LEU A 313 12.28 -25.73 12.63
C LEU A 313 11.16 -25.18 13.53
N LYS A 314 9.90 -25.56 13.26
CA LYS A 314 8.72 -25.11 14.01
C LYS A 314 8.89 -25.45 15.49
N SER A 315 8.82 -24.47 16.40
CA SER A 315 8.59 -24.76 17.82
C SER A 315 7.09 -24.75 18.10
N LEU A 316 6.63 -25.57 19.06
CA LEU A 316 5.23 -25.63 19.48
C LEU A 316 4.66 -24.28 19.97
N LYS A 317 5.51 -23.28 20.29
CA LYS A 317 5.11 -21.93 20.73
C LYS A 317 4.76 -20.98 19.58
N ASP A 318 5.08 -21.33 18.33
CA ASP A 318 4.91 -20.43 17.18
C ASP A 318 3.49 -20.43 16.58
N SER A 319 2.61 -21.31 17.07
CA SER A 319 1.20 -21.46 16.65
C SER A 319 0.31 -20.26 17.01
N CYS A 320 0.72 -19.40 17.94
CA CYS A 320 -0.03 -18.21 18.36
C CYS A 320 0.20 -16.99 17.44
N ASN A 321 1.20 -17.01 16.55
CA ASN A 321 1.42 -15.96 15.55
C ASN A 321 0.78 -16.37 14.22
N GLN A 322 -0.54 -16.17 14.10
CA GLN A 322 -1.36 -16.52 12.91
C GLN A 322 -0.91 -15.87 11.58
N PHE A 323 0.05 -14.95 11.58
CA PHE A 323 0.61 -14.33 10.38
C PHE A 323 1.84 -15.04 9.80
N LEU A 324 2.45 -16.01 10.50
CA LEU A 324 3.84 -16.41 10.21
C LEU A 324 4.06 -17.85 9.76
N TYR A 325 3.08 -18.74 9.84
CA TYR A 325 3.29 -20.11 9.39
C TYR A 325 2.05 -20.63 8.70
N ARG A 326 2.11 -20.70 7.37
CA ARG A 326 1.13 -21.51 6.65
C ARG A 326 1.33 -22.96 7.06
N ASN A 327 0.22 -23.56 7.49
CA ASN A 327 0.12 -24.97 7.78
C ASN A 327 0.38 -25.76 6.49
N ASN A 328 1.62 -26.21 6.31
CA ASN A 328 1.90 -27.39 5.50
C ASN A 328 1.02 -28.51 6.07
N LYS A 329 -0.08 -28.84 5.39
CA LYS A 329 -0.80 -30.10 5.65
C LYS A 329 0.22 -31.21 5.43
N CYS A 330 0.61 -31.86 6.52
CA CYS A 330 1.52 -32.99 6.50
C CYS A 330 0.96 -34.08 5.58
N PHE A 331 1.75 -34.48 4.60
CA PHE A 331 1.57 -35.73 3.84
C PHE A 331 2.85 -36.57 3.91
N SER A 332 3.48 -36.65 5.08
CA SER A 332 4.45 -37.70 5.37
C SER A 332 4.49 -37.96 6.87
N THR A 333 4.08 -39.16 7.26
CA THR A 333 4.23 -39.73 8.60
C THR A 333 5.61 -40.40 8.80
N ASN A 334 6.59 -40.04 7.98
CA ASN A 334 7.93 -40.64 8.03
C ASN A 334 8.90 -39.67 8.72
N ASP A 335 9.92 -40.21 9.38
CA ASP A 335 10.97 -39.56 10.19
C ASP A 335 11.78 -38.44 9.47
N GLU A 336 11.41 -38.04 8.25
CA GLU A 336 12.00 -36.93 7.49
C GLU A 336 11.68 -35.53 8.08
N ASP A 337 10.73 -35.42 9.02
CA ASP A 337 10.37 -34.16 9.68
C ASP A 337 11.44 -33.65 10.69
N ILE A 338 12.58 -34.35 10.81
CA ILE A 338 13.73 -33.95 11.64
C ILE A 338 14.65 -32.96 10.90
N LEU A 339 14.58 -32.89 9.55
CA LEU A 339 15.51 -32.10 8.73
C LEU A 339 15.00 -30.68 8.43
N LYS A 340 15.95 -29.76 8.20
CA LYS A 340 15.67 -28.34 7.96
C LYS A 340 15.05 -28.15 6.57
N ARG A 341 13.94 -27.41 6.48
CA ARG A 341 13.24 -27.12 5.21
C ARG A 341 13.89 -25.96 4.47
N ILE A 342 13.97 -26.10 3.15
CA ILE A 342 14.57 -25.11 2.27
C ILE A 342 13.49 -24.34 1.52
N VAL A 343 13.70 -23.02 1.36
CA VAL A 343 12.87 -22.12 0.55
C VAL A 343 13.78 -21.43 -0.46
N THR A 344 13.40 -21.50 -1.73
CA THR A 344 14.11 -20.77 -2.79
C THR A 344 13.61 -19.35 -2.89
N ILE A 345 14.54 -18.41 -2.84
CA ILE A 345 14.28 -17.01 -3.15
C ILE A 345 15.29 -16.52 -4.18
N ASP A 346 15.07 -15.35 -4.76
CA ASP A 346 15.98 -14.84 -5.77
C ASP A 346 17.22 -14.15 -5.14
N LYS A 347 17.09 -13.49 -3.98
CA LYS A 347 18.21 -13.00 -3.13
C LYS A 347 17.77 -12.81 -1.69
N LYS A 348 18.58 -13.21 -0.70
CA LYS A 348 18.32 -12.93 0.71
C LYS A 348 18.27 -11.41 0.94
N PRO A 349 17.14 -10.85 1.38
CA PRO A 349 17.15 -9.47 1.86
C PRO A 349 17.93 -9.43 3.18
N SER A 350 18.97 -8.61 3.24
CA SER A 350 19.65 -8.24 4.49
C SER A 350 18.61 -7.68 5.47
N ARG A 351 18.53 -8.24 6.68
CA ARG A 351 17.59 -7.76 7.72
C ARG A 351 17.93 -6.37 8.23
#